data_AF-A0A433SCU3-F1
#
_entry.id   AF-A0A433SCU3-F1
#
_cell.length_a   1.000
_cell.length_b   1.000
_cell.length_c   1.000
_cell.angle_alpha   90.00
_cell.angle_beta   90.00
_cell.angle_gamma   90.00
#
_symmetry.space_group_name_H-M   'P 1'
#
loop_
_entity.id
_entity.type
_entity.pdbx_description
1 polymer ?
#
loop_
_entity_poly.entity_id
_entity_poly.type
_entity_poly.pdbx_seq_one_letter_code
_entity_poly.pdbx_strand_id
1 'polypeptide(L)'
;MKNLVAVTVLSLWLFGCSVTTGILVNVDGKSEALMGEAYASLSQGTFYASDSSGFFCNGDYDQFSTNAMLEVKVSCSDGRTGTARVLRYGENLMNGSGMGKLEDGTEFRILMGEKVHEGSVHNF
;
A
#
# COMPACT_ATOMS: atom_id res chain seq x y z
N MET A 1 -24.02 -38.58 -12.53
CA MET A 1 -24.06 -37.21 -13.07
C MET A 1 -24.75 -36.17 -12.17
N LYS A 2 -25.59 -36.56 -11.18
CA LYS A 2 -26.19 -35.62 -10.21
C LYS A 2 -25.22 -35.09 -9.13
N ASN A 3 -24.16 -35.84 -8.80
CA ASN A 3 -23.22 -35.48 -7.72
C ASN A 3 -22.06 -34.59 -8.19
N LEU A 4 -21.91 -34.38 -9.51
CA LEU A 4 -20.85 -33.54 -10.09
C LEU A 4 -21.22 -32.05 -10.09
N VAL A 5 -22.52 -31.73 -10.06
CA VAL A 5 -23.03 -30.35 -10.02
C VAL A 5 -22.86 -29.72 -8.63
N ALA A 6 -22.88 -30.53 -7.56
CA ALA A 6 -22.74 -30.02 -6.19
C ALA A 6 -21.32 -29.49 -5.88
N VAL A 7 -20.29 -30.04 -6.54
CA VAL A 7 -18.89 -29.64 -6.32
C VAL A 7 -18.58 -28.29 -6.98
N THR A 8 -19.23 -27.97 -8.10
CA THR A 8 -18.99 -26.74 -8.87
C THR A 8 -19.66 -25.50 -8.27
N VAL A 9 -20.74 -25.67 -7.48
CA VAL A 9 -21.44 -24.55 -6.81
C VAL A 9 -20.76 -24.16 -5.50
N LEU A 10 -20.05 -25.07 -4.83
CA LEU A 10 -19.35 -24.80 -3.58
C LEU A 10 -18.03 -24.02 -3.78
N SER A 11 -17.42 -24.11 -4.96
CA SER A 11 -16.17 -23.42 -5.30
C SER A 11 -16.32 -21.93 -5.62
N LEU A 12 -17.56 -21.41 -5.75
CA LEU A 12 -17.80 -19.97 -6.02
C LEU A 12 -17.83 -19.08 -4.76
N TRP A 13 -17.60 -19.64 -3.57
CA TRP A 13 -17.62 -18.90 -2.30
C TRP A 13 -16.23 -18.55 -1.75
N LEU A 14 -15.16 -18.87 -2.48
CA LEU A 14 -13.80 -18.38 -2.19
C LEU A 14 -13.66 -16.92 -2.68
N PHE A 15 -14.49 -16.01 -2.16
CA PHE A 15 -14.15 -14.60 -2.15
C PHE A 15 -12.97 -14.47 -1.19
N GLY A 16 -11.76 -14.46 -1.74
CA GLY A 16 -10.54 -14.36 -0.96
C GLY A 16 -10.59 -13.13 -0.06
N CYS A 17 -10.29 -13.30 1.22
CA CYS A 17 -10.16 -12.18 2.15
C CYS A 17 -9.13 -11.19 1.59
N SER A 18 -9.58 -9.96 1.40
CA SER A 18 -8.72 -8.83 1.12
C SER A 18 -9.00 -7.72 2.12
N VAL A 19 -7.98 -6.91 2.38
CA VAL A 19 -8.06 -5.73 3.22
C VAL A 19 -7.42 -4.55 2.50
N THR A 20 -8.02 -3.38 2.65
CA THR A 20 -7.51 -2.13 2.11
C THR A 20 -7.39 -1.09 3.21
N THR A 21 -6.43 -0.18 3.05
CA THR A 21 -6.29 1.01 3.90
C THR A 21 -5.79 2.17 3.05
N GLY A 22 -6.28 3.37 3.35
CA GLY A 22 -5.88 4.58 2.65
C GLY A 22 -4.40 4.89 2.90
N ILE A 23 -3.74 5.43 1.88
CA ILE A 23 -2.37 5.91 1.96
C ILE A 23 -2.22 7.31 1.40
N LEU A 24 -1.22 8.02 1.92
CA LEU A 24 -0.74 9.29 1.41
C LEU A 24 0.77 9.22 1.30
N VAL A 25 1.32 9.58 0.14
CA VAL A 25 2.77 9.54 -0.14
C VAL A 25 3.24 10.93 -0.53
N ASN A 26 4.13 11.51 0.27
CA ASN A 26 4.82 12.74 -0.06
C ASN A 26 6.18 12.39 -0.67
N VAL A 27 6.46 12.88 -1.89
CA VAL A 27 7.72 12.67 -2.59
C VAL A 27 8.46 14.01 -2.63
N ASP A 28 9.71 14.04 -2.18
CA ASP A 28 10.49 15.27 -2.15
C ASP A 28 10.59 15.89 -3.56
N GLY A 29 10.46 17.21 -3.62
CA GLY A 29 10.40 17.97 -4.88
C GLY A 29 9.04 17.94 -5.62
N LYS A 30 8.01 17.26 -5.10
CA LYS A 30 6.63 17.34 -5.63
C LYS A 30 5.78 18.27 -4.78
N SER A 31 4.88 19.01 -5.43
CA SER A 31 3.98 19.96 -4.76
C SER A 31 2.69 19.33 -4.25
N GLU A 32 2.31 18.17 -4.79
CA GLU A 32 1.08 17.44 -4.43
C GLU A 32 1.48 16.08 -3.86
N ALA A 33 0.86 15.71 -2.74
CA ALA A 33 1.01 14.37 -2.21
C ALA A 33 0.20 13.37 -3.04
N LEU A 34 0.74 12.19 -3.25
CA LEU A 34 0.03 11.09 -3.89
C LEU A 34 -0.98 10.50 -2.91
N MET A 35 -2.19 10.20 -3.39
CA MET A 35 -3.23 9.56 -2.61
C MET A 35 -3.61 8.22 -3.24
N GLY A 36 -3.95 7.24 -2.41
CA GLY A 36 -4.42 5.95 -2.89
C GLY A 36 -4.59 4.93 -1.77
N GLU A 37 -4.28 3.67 -2.06
CA GLU A 37 -4.57 2.55 -1.16
C GLU A 37 -3.40 1.56 -1.08
N ALA A 38 -3.21 1.00 0.11
CA ALA A 38 -2.51 -0.25 0.32
C ALA A 38 -3.52 -1.39 0.39
N TYR A 39 -3.21 -2.49 -0.29
CA TYR A 39 -4.06 -3.66 -0.50
C TYR A 39 -3.30 -4.92 -0.12
N ALA A 40 -3.90 -5.76 0.71
CA ALA A 40 -3.39 -7.08 1.02
C ALA A 40 -4.47 -8.15 0.77
N SER A 41 -4.04 -9.28 0.24
CA SER A 41 -4.86 -10.47 -0.01
C SER A 41 -4.04 -11.73 0.14
N LEU A 42 -4.68 -12.90 0.06
CA LEU A 42 -3.96 -14.17 0.10
C LEU A 42 -2.90 -14.34 -1.00
N SER A 43 -2.94 -13.57 -2.09
CA SER A 43 -2.00 -13.69 -3.21
C SER A 43 -0.97 -12.57 -3.29
N GLN A 44 -1.24 -11.37 -2.77
CA GLN A 44 -0.34 -10.21 -2.91
C GLN A 44 -0.53 -9.17 -1.81
N GLY A 45 0.56 -8.43 -1.52
CA GLY A 45 0.56 -7.16 -0.81
C GLY A 45 1.10 -6.07 -1.73
N THR A 46 0.27 -5.07 -2.04
CA THR A 46 0.60 -4.01 -2.98
C THR A 46 0.10 -2.66 -2.49
N PHE A 47 0.72 -1.56 -2.92
CA PHE A 47 0.12 -0.23 -2.82
C PHE A 47 0.13 0.49 -4.16
N TYR A 48 -0.78 1.44 -4.30
CA TYR A 48 -0.82 2.38 -5.41
C TYR A 48 -1.23 3.76 -4.89
N ALA A 49 -0.51 4.80 -5.29
CA ALA A 49 -0.89 6.19 -5.03
C ALA A 49 -0.53 7.09 -6.21
N SER A 50 -1.38 8.07 -6.52
CA SER A 50 -1.18 9.02 -7.61
C SER A 50 -1.58 10.45 -7.24
N ASP A 51 -1.08 11.42 -7.98
CA ASP A 51 -1.54 12.82 -7.94
C ASP A 51 -2.47 13.17 -9.11
N SER A 52 -3.01 14.39 -9.11
CA SER A 52 -3.84 14.93 -10.20
C SER A 52 -3.10 15.13 -11.53
N SER A 53 -1.76 15.13 -11.53
CA SER A 53 -0.93 15.29 -12.72
C SER A 53 -0.71 13.99 -13.50
N GLY A 54 -1.11 12.86 -12.92
CA GLY A 54 -0.92 11.52 -13.49
C GLY A 54 0.42 10.89 -13.11
N PHE A 55 1.20 11.50 -12.22
CA PHE A 55 2.36 10.86 -11.62
C PHE A 55 1.88 9.89 -10.53
N PHE A 56 2.46 8.69 -10.52
CA PHE A 56 2.09 7.65 -9.56
C PHE A 56 3.30 6.86 -9.09
N CYS A 57 3.17 6.29 -7.90
CA CYS A 57 4.09 5.27 -7.41
C CYS A 57 3.28 4.07 -6.92
N ASN A 58 3.79 2.87 -7.20
CA ASN A 58 3.28 1.61 -6.72
C ASN A 58 4.37 0.88 -5.94
N GLY A 59 3.96 -0.14 -5.20
CA GLY A 59 4.94 -1.00 -4.55
C GLY A 59 4.38 -2.31 -4.08
N ASP A 60 5.30 -3.17 -3.68
CA ASP A 60 5.05 -4.54 -3.26
C ASP A 60 5.62 -4.77 -1.87
N TYR A 61 4.90 -5.55 -1.06
CA TYR A 61 5.31 -5.91 0.29
C TYR A 61 4.83 -7.32 0.66
N ASP A 62 5.48 -7.93 1.65
CA ASP A 62 5.03 -9.21 2.20
C ASP A 62 3.77 -9.01 3.06
N GLN A 63 2.62 -9.40 2.52
CA GLN A 63 1.33 -9.30 3.19
C GLN A 63 1.19 -10.19 4.42
N PHE A 64 2.02 -11.23 4.53
CA PHE A 64 2.00 -12.17 5.66
C PHE A 64 2.96 -11.74 6.77
N SER A 65 3.75 -10.68 6.55
CA SER A 65 4.62 -10.14 7.56
C SER A 65 3.82 -9.64 8.76
N THR A 66 4.12 -10.18 9.93
CA THR A 66 3.59 -9.72 11.23
C THR A 66 4.52 -8.71 11.92
N ASN A 67 5.65 -8.36 11.28
CA ASN A 67 6.62 -7.42 11.85
C ASN A 67 6.07 -5.99 11.80
N ALA A 68 6.08 -5.26 12.92
CA ALA A 68 5.68 -3.85 12.94
C ALA A 68 6.46 -3.01 11.91
N MET A 69 7.73 -3.33 11.65
CA MET A 69 8.52 -2.68 10.59
C MET A 69 8.36 -3.44 9.26
N LEU A 70 7.56 -2.88 8.35
CA LEU A 70 7.33 -3.44 7.01
C LEU A 70 8.30 -2.82 5.99
N GLU A 71 8.95 -3.66 5.20
CA GLU A 71 9.75 -3.24 4.05
C GLU A 71 8.89 -3.27 2.78
N VAL A 72 9.00 -2.22 1.96
CA VAL A 72 8.22 -2.05 0.75
C VAL A 72 9.15 -1.68 -0.40
N LYS A 73 9.03 -2.37 -1.54
CA LYS A 73 9.69 -1.98 -2.78
C LYS A 73 8.82 -0.99 -3.52
N VAL A 74 9.42 0.05 -4.09
CA VAL A 74 8.69 1.16 -4.73
C VAL A 74 9.15 1.33 -6.17
N SER A 75 8.20 1.61 -7.06
CA SER A 75 8.42 2.00 -8.45
C SER A 75 7.50 3.16 -8.79
N CYS A 76 8.03 4.19 -9.43
CA CYS A 76 7.27 5.37 -9.83
C CYS A 76 7.15 5.44 -11.36
N SER A 77 6.14 6.16 -11.83
CA SER A 77 5.77 6.27 -13.25
C SER A 77 6.82 6.95 -14.13
N ASP A 78 7.78 7.64 -13.53
CA ASP A 78 8.94 8.24 -14.19
C ASP A 78 10.15 7.29 -14.32
N GLY A 79 9.99 6.02 -13.92
CA GLY A 79 10.98 4.96 -14.03
C GLY A 79 11.89 4.82 -12.81
N ARG A 80 11.80 5.71 -11.82
CA ARG A 80 12.60 5.61 -10.59
C ARG A 80 12.10 4.49 -9.68
N THR A 81 13.05 3.79 -9.07
CA THR A 81 12.77 2.71 -8.11
C THR A 81 13.38 2.99 -6.75
N GLY A 82 12.92 2.31 -5.70
CA GLY A 82 13.45 2.49 -4.35
C GLY A 82 12.88 1.52 -3.32
N THR A 83 13.17 1.81 -2.05
CA THR A 83 12.63 1.06 -0.91
C THR A 83 12.15 1.99 0.19
N ALA A 84 11.17 1.52 0.96
CA ALA A 84 10.61 2.20 2.11
C ALA A 84 10.54 1.27 3.32
N ARG A 85 10.58 1.86 4.51
CA ARG A 85 10.29 1.18 5.77
C ARG A 85 9.13 1.86 6.46
N VAL A 86 8.05 1.12 6.70
CA VAL A 86 6.83 1.60 7.33
C VAL A 86 6.70 0.99 8.71
N LEU A 87 6.67 1.84 9.74
CA LEU A 87 6.32 1.42 11.10
C LEU A 87 4.79 1.35 11.21
N ARG A 88 4.28 0.14 11.36
CA ARG A 88 2.87 -0.19 11.51
C ARG A 88 2.48 -0.30 12.98
N TYR A 89 1.25 0.06 13.29
CA TYR A 89 0.67 -0.03 14.64
C TYR A 89 -0.83 -0.36 14.61
N GLY A 90 -1.38 -0.59 15.80
CA GLY A 90 -2.77 -1.02 16.00
C GLY A 90 -2.91 -2.55 15.98
N GLU A 91 -4.09 -3.04 16.37
CA GLU A 91 -4.37 -4.47 16.51
C GLU A 91 -4.12 -5.27 15.21
N ASN A 92 -4.43 -4.65 14.06
CA ASN A 92 -4.31 -5.28 12.74
C ASN A 92 -3.12 -4.75 11.91
N LEU A 93 -2.25 -3.91 12.49
CA LEU A 93 -1.12 -3.28 11.77
C LEU A 93 -1.52 -2.50 10.49
N MET A 94 -2.77 -2.01 10.42
CA MET A 94 -3.33 -1.29 9.26
C MET A 94 -3.13 0.23 9.31
N ASN A 95 -2.50 0.73 10.37
CA ASN A 95 -2.13 2.13 10.55
C ASN A 95 -0.60 2.25 10.60
N GLY A 96 -0.05 3.36 10.14
CA GLY A 96 1.40 3.54 10.22
C GLY A 96 1.95 4.75 9.48
N SER A 97 3.26 4.90 9.59
CA SER A 97 4.01 5.88 8.82
C SER A 97 5.42 5.37 8.54
N GLY A 98 6.00 5.80 7.44
CA GLY A 98 7.31 5.36 7.01
C GLY A 98 8.05 6.38 6.17
N MET A 99 9.32 6.09 5.92
CA MET A 99 10.16 6.85 5.01
C MET A 99 10.93 5.89 4.11
N GLY A 100 11.26 6.37 2.93
CA GLY A 100 12.02 5.65 1.93
C GLY A 100 12.86 6.58 1.09
N LYS A 101 13.63 5.97 0.20
CA LYS A 101 14.51 6.67 -0.72
C LYS A 101 14.47 5.99 -2.08
N LEU A 102 14.32 6.79 -3.13
CA LEU A 102 14.48 6.36 -4.50
C LEU A 102 15.99 6.27 -4.83
N GLU A 103 16.32 5.53 -5.89
CA GLU A 103 17.70 5.28 -6.31
C GLU A 103 18.49 6.54 -6.69
N ASP A 104 17.79 7.59 -7.14
CA ASP A 104 18.34 8.91 -7.44
C ASP A 104 18.62 9.75 -6.18
N GLY A 105 18.21 9.25 -5.02
CA GLY A 105 18.36 9.87 -3.72
C GLY A 105 17.15 10.67 -3.24
N THR A 106 16.08 10.76 -4.03
CA THR A 106 14.84 11.43 -3.64
C THR A 106 14.21 10.72 -2.45
N GLU A 107 13.95 11.46 -1.37
CA GLU A 107 13.27 10.92 -0.21
C GLU A 107 11.75 10.95 -0.40
N PHE A 108 11.06 10.02 0.24
CA PHE A 108 9.60 10.05 0.29
C PHE A 108 9.10 9.54 1.64
N ARG A 109 7.92 10.02 2.01
CA ARG A 109 7.23 9.66 3.25
C ARG A 109 5.89 9.02 2.94
N ILE A 110 5.56 7.96 3.66
CA ILE A 110 4.30 7.23 3.54
C ILE A 110 3.51 7.42 4.84
N LEU A 111 2.23 7.73 4.71
CA LEU A 111 1.22 7.61 5.76
C LEU A 111 0.21 6.54 5.38
N MET A 112 -0.30 5.83 6.38
CA MET A 112 -1.24 4.73 6.19
C MET A 112 -2.33 4.76 7.28
N GLY A 113 -3.57 4.52 6.86
CA GLY A 113 -4.73 4.45 7.75
C GLY A 113 -4.99 5.77 8.48
N GLU A 114 -5.17 5.71 9.80
CA GLU A 114 -5.45 6.87 10.66
C GLU A 114 -4.45 8.04 10.46
N LYS A 115 -3.17 7.73 10.18
CA LYS A 115 -2.16 8.77 9.93
C LYS A 115 -2.45 9.61 8.70
N VAL A 116 -3.15 9.08 7.69
CA VAL A 116 -3.55 9.85 6.52
C VAL A 116 -4.44 11.01 6.94
N HIS A 117 -5.43 10.77 7.80
CA HIS A 117 -6.33 11.81 8.30
C HIS A 117 -5.57 12.87 9.10
N GLU A 118 -4.70 12.46 10.02
CA GLU A 118 -3.85 13.41 10.76
C GLU A 118 -2.96 14.25 9.83
N GLY A 119 -2.39 13.63 8.80
CA GLY A 119 -1.48 14.31 7.88
C GLY A 119 -2.16 15.30 6.94
N SER A 120 -3.38 15.00 6.50
CA SER A 120 -4.20 15.92 5.70
C SER A 120 -4.61 17.18 6.48
N VAL A 121 -4.68 17.12 7.81
CA VAL A 121 -5.08 18.26 8.66
C VAL A 121 -3.90 19.19 9.00
N HIS A 122 -2.68 18.66 9.06
CA HIS A 122 -1.51 19.39 9.55
C HIS A 122 -0.52 19.87 8.47
N ASN A 123 -0.92 19.89 7.19
CA ASN A 123 -0.06 20.19 6.04
C ASN A 123 1.23 19.36 6.05
N PHE A 124 1.06 18.09 5.68
CA PHE A 124 2.15 17.17 5.37
C PHE A 124 2.99 17.58 4.17
#